data_AF-A0A511ND54-F1
#
_entry.id   AF-A0A511ND54-F1
#
_cell.length_a   1.000
_cell.length_b   1.000
_cell.length_c   1.000
_cell.angle_alpha   90.00
_cell.angle_beta   90.00
_cell.angle_gamma   90.00
#
_symmetry.space_group_name_H-M   'P 1'
#
loop_
_entity.id
_entity.type
_entity.pdbx_description
1 polymer ?
#
loop_
_entity_poly.entity_id
_entity_poly.type
_entity_poly.pdbx_seq_one_letter_code
_entity_poly.pdbx_strand_id
1 'polypeptide(L)'
;MIFGELDESYWYNDDKDVPTCRSISEHMRLVNKADLVYPIIICPDGKLVDGMHRVVKALLEGLTSIQAYHLPVLPEPDYIGVHPDDLPYDEI
;
A
#
# COMPACT_ATOMS: atom_id res chain seq x y z
N MET A 1 9.94 8.45 -10.45
CA MET A 1 9.35 7.78 -9.27
C MET A 1 10.16 6.51 -9.05
N ILE A 2 10.73 6.31 -7.86
CA ILE A 2 11.61 5.18 -7.55
C ILE A 2 11.16 4.65 -6.19
N PHE A 3 10.25 3.67 -6.18
CA PHE A 3 9.85 2.93 -4.99
C PHE A 3 10.28 1.48 -5.24
N GLY A 4 11.11 0.90 -4.37
CA GLY A 4 11.60 -0.47 -4.55
C GLY A 4 10.46 -1.48 -4.49
N GLU A 5 9.44 -1.17 -3.70
CA GLU A 5 8.24 -1.96 -3.46
C GLU A 5 7.39 -2.17 -4.72
N LEU A 6 7.58 -1.36 -5.78
CA LEU A 6 6.92 -1.57 -7.06
C LEU A 6 7.36 -2.88 -7.74
N ASP A 7 8.57 -3.33 -7.46
CA ASP A 7 9.16 -4.55 -8.01
C ASP A 7 9.03 -5.75 -7.04
N GLU A 8 8.26 -5.59 -5.96
CA GLU A 8 8.01 -6.61 -4.94
C GLU A 8 6.57 -7.15 -5.02
N SER A 9 6.32 -8.29 -4.37
CA SER A 9 4.99 -8.90 -4.25
C SER A 9 4.11 -8.15 -3.23
N TYR A 10 3.91 -6.84 -3.44
CA TYR A 10 3.36 -5.94 -2.42
C TYR A 10 1.97 -6.33 -1.90
N TRP A 11 1.09 -6.82 -2.79
CA TRP A 11 -0.29 -7.18 -2.43
C TRP A 11 -0.49 -8.66 -2.07
N TYR A 12 0.52 -9.51 -2.29
CA TYR A 12 0.38 -10.96 -2.21
C TYR A 12 1.54 -11.52 -1.36
N ASN A 13 1.31 -11.65 -0.06
CA ASN A 13 2.36 -12.03 0.90
C ASN A 13 2.14 -13.41 1.55
N ASP A 14 0.94 -13.97 1.46
CA ASP A 14 0.57 -15.23 2.09
C ASP A 14 0.06 -16.25 1.06
N ASP A 15 0.13 -17.55 1.40
CA ASP A 15 -0.36 -18.65 0.56
C ASP A 15 -1.86 -18.55 0.21
N LYS A 16 -2.61 -17.76 0.98
CA LYS A 16 -4.03 -17.50 0.78
C LYS A 16 -4.29 -16.43 -0.29
N ASP A 17 -3.36 -15.51 -0.48
CA ASP A 17 -3.46 -14.40 -1.42
C ASP A 17 -2.75 -14.75 -2.73
N VAL A 18 -3.49 -15.49 -3.57
CA VAL A 18 -2.99 -15.95 -4.87
C VAL A 18 -3.26 -14.88 -5.94
N PRO A 19 -2.27 -14.50 -6.78
CA PRO A 19 -2.42 -13.50 -7.84
C PRO A 19 -3.20 -14.05 -9.05
N THR A 20 -4.45 -14.46 -8.84
CA THR A 20 -5.35 -14.87 -9.91
C THR A 20 -5.77 -13.65 -10.74
N CYS A 21 -6.20 -13.87 -12.00
CA CYS A 21 -6.71 -12.79 -12.84
C CYS A 21 -7.87 -12.01 -12.17
N ARG A 22 -8.68 -12.70 -11.35
CA ARG A 22 -9.77 -12.08 -10.59
C ARG A 22 -9.24 -11.16 -9.49
N SER A 23 -8.25 -11.59 -8.72
CA SER A 23 -7.63 -10.74 -7.70
C SER A 23 -6.96 -9.53 -8.33
N ILE A 24 -6.15 -9.74 -9.38
CA ILE A 24 -5.49 -8.66 -10.11
C ILE A 24 -6.50 -7.65 -10.65
N SER A 25 -7.62 -8.11 -11.22
CA SER A 25 -8.68 -7.22 -11.70
C SER A 25 -9.26 -6.32 -10.61
N GLU A 26 -9.33 -6.81 -9.37
CA GLU A 26 -9.83 -6.04 -8.24
C GLU A 26 -8.82 -4.96 -7.82
N HIS A 27 -7.53 -5.27 -7.81
CA HIS A 27 -6.49 -4.24 -7.64
C HIS A 27 -6.55 -3.20 -8.76
N MET A 28 -6.74 -3.60 -10.03
CA MET A 28 -6.88 -2.65 -11.14
C MET A 28 -8.12 -1.77 -10.99
N ARG A 29 -9.23 -2.31 -10.47
CA ARG A 29 -10.43 -1.54 -10.14
C ARG A 29 -10.13 -0.48 -9.07
N LEU A 30 -9.34 -0.82 -8.05
CA LEU A 30 -8.93 0.11 -6.99
C LEU A 30 -7.95 1.16 -7.52
N VAL A 31 -6.95 0.76 -8.33
CA VAL A 31 -6.03 1.67 -9.03
C VAL A 31 -6.82 2.72 -9.81
N ASN A 32 -7.76 2.31 -10.66
CA ASN A 32 -8.54 3.26 -11.46
C ASN A 32 -9.36 4.23 -10.60
N LYS A 33 -9.93 3.76 -9.49
CA LYS A 33 -10.71 4.59 -8.55
C LYS A 33 -9.86 5.48 -7.64
N ALA A 34 -8.57 5.18 -7.47
CA ALA A 34 -7.70 5.96 -6.60
C ALA A 34 -7.57 7.40 -7.13
N ASP A 35 -7.67 8.38 -6.24
CA ASP A 35 -7.56 9.80 -6.58
C ASP A 35 -6.16 10.31 -6.21
N LEU A 36 -5.46 10.89 -7.19
CA LEU A 36 -4.09 11.41 -7.06
C LEU A 36 -4.03 12.79 -6.36
N VAL A 37 -5.18 13.40 -6.07
CA VAL A 37 -5.25 14.60 -5.20
C VAL A 37 -4.78 14.28 -3.78
N TYR A 38 -4.98 13.04 -3.32
CA TYR A 38 -4.54 12.61 -1.99
C TYR A 38 -3.10 12.07 -2.03
N PRO A 39 -2.26 12.45 -1.06
CA PRO A 39 -0.87 12.00 -1.02
C PRO A 39 -0.76 10.50 -0.68
N ILE A 40 0.34 9.89 -1.10
CA ILE A 40 0.81 8.61 -0.53
C ILE A 40 1.45 8.86 0.84
N ILE A 41 1.65 7.81 1.64
CA ILE A 41 2.33 7.91 2.94
C ILE A 41 3.68 7.19 2.86
N ILE A 42 4.73 7.91 3.22
CA ILE A 42 6.10 7.40 3.31
C ILE A 42 6.54 7.44 4.77
N CYS A 43 7.14 6.36 5.28
CA CYS A 43 7.72 6.35 6.62
C CYS A 43 9.13 6.97 6.66
N PRO A 44 9.69 7.27 7.85
CA PRO A 44 10.97 7.97 7.98
C PRO A 44 12.17 7.33 7.26
N ASP A 45 12.11 6.02 6.97
CA ASP A 45 13.14 5.27 6.25
C ASP A 45 12.97 5.33 4.72
N GLY A 46 11.97 6.06 4.21
CA GLY A 46 11.71 6.24 2.80
C GLY A 46 10.81 5.17 2.16
N LYS A 47 10.27 4.22 2.93
CA LYS A 47 9.40 3.16 2.40
C LYS A 47 7.94 3.57 2.27
N LEU A 48 7.24 2.91 1.35
CA LEU A 48 5.81 3.13 1.13
C LEU A 48 4.97 2.41 2.19
N VAL A 49 4.28 3.21 3.02
CA VAL A 49 3.34 2.68 4.04
C VAL A 49 1.94 2.52 3.47
N ASP A 50 1.46 3.55 2.75
CA ASP A 50 0.12 3.56 2.16
C ASP A 50 0.13 4.24 0.79
N GLY A 51 -0.75 3.75 -0.08
CA GLY A 51 -1.03 4.37 -1.36
C GLY A 51 -0.44 3.67 -2.57
N MET A 52 -0.08 2.38 -2.49
CA MET A 52 0.43 1.62 -3.64
C MET A 52 -0.50 1.68 -4.85
N HIS A 53 -1.83 1.68 -4.66
CA HIS A 53 -2.77 1.86 -5.79
C HIS A 53 -2.60 3.24 -6.47
N ARG A 54 -2.32 4.31 -5.72
CA ARG A 54 -2.05 5.65 -6.26
C ARG A 54 -0.70 5.70 -6.97
N VAL A 55 0.32 5.03 -6.42
CA VAL A 55 1.64 4.88 -7.06
C VAL A 55 1.49 4.19 -8.42
N VAL A 56 0.80 3.05 -8.47
CA VAL A 56 0.56 2.32 -9.72
C VAL A 56 -0.26 3.15 -10.70
N LYS A 57 -1.28 3.90 -10.24
CA LYS A 57 -2.04 4.81 -11.12
C LYS A 57 -1.15 5.88 -11.74
N ALA A 58 -0.33 6.55 -10.93
CA ALA A 58 0.60 7.56 -11.41
C ALA A 58 1.60 6.98 -12.41
N LEU A 59 2.10 5.75 -12.19
CA LEU A 59 2.96 5.04 -13.13
C LEU A 59 2.24 4.79 -14.48
N LEU A 60 0.99 4.30 -14.44
CA LEU A 60 0.18 4.06 -15.65
C LEU A 60 -0.14 5.35 -16.42
N GLU A 61 -0.32 6.47 -15.72
CA GLU A 61 -0.52 7.80 -16.31
C GLU A 61 0.79 8.44 -16.81
N GLY A 62 1.94 7.76 -16.67
CA GLY A 62 3.25 8.25 -17.11
C GLY A 62 3.82 9.37 -16.25
N LEU A 63 3.32 9.54 -15.02
CA LEU A 63 3.80 10.55 -14.10
C LEU A 63 5.14 10.15 -13.49
N THR A 64 6.06 11.10 -13.43
CA THR A 64 7.40 10.90 -12.84
C THR A 64 7.45 11.20 -11.34
N SER A 65 6.40 11.82 -10.79
CA SER A 65 6.27 12.20 -9.37
C SER A 65 4.81 12.12 -8.91
N ILE A 66 4.61 12.01 -7.59
CA ILE A 66 3.30 12.00 -6.92
C ILE A 66 3.42 12.71 -5.57
N GLN A 67 2.33 13.29 -5.08
CA GLN A 67 2.30 13.89 -3.75
C GLN A 67 2.51 12.82 -2.67
N ALA A 68 3.34 13.12 -1.69
CA ALA A 68 3.65 12.24 -0.58
C ALA A 68 3.64 13.02 0.73
N TYR A 69 3.08 12.41 1.77
CA TYR A 69 3.23 12.83 3.14
C TYR A 69 4.29 11.95 3.80
N HIS A 70 5.40 12.58 4.19
CA HIS A 70 6.48 11.89 4.89
C HIS A 70 6.20 11.96 6.39
N LEU A 71 5.94 10.81 6.99
CA LEU A 71 5.75 10.71 8.43
C LEU A 71 7.05 11.10 9.13
N PRO A 72 7.02 12.01 10.12
CA PRO A 72 8.22 12.38 10.86
C PRO A 72 8.69 11.25 11.80
N VAL A 73 7.76 10.42 12.27
CA VAL A 73 7.99 9.28 13.14
C VAL A 73 6.89 8.25 12.88
N LEU A 74 7.23 6.96 12.94
CA LEU A 74 6.23 5.90 12.96
C LEU A 74 5.65 5.81 14.39
N PRO A 75 4.33 5.72 14.56
CA PRO A 75 3.76 5.44 15.86
C PRO A 75 4.21 4.05 16.35
N GLU A 76 4.30 3.89 17.67
CA GLU A 76 4.52 2.56 18.25
C GLU A 76 3.33 1.65 17.89
N PRO A 77 3.59 0.39 17.51
CA PRO A 77 2.53 -0.55 17.20
C PRO A 77 1.77 -0.95 18.47
N ASP A 78 0.45 -1.08 18.36
CA ASP A 78 -0.37 -1.58 19.47
C ASP A 78 -0.07 -3.06 19.78
N TYR A 79 0.32 -3.83 18.75
CA TYR A 79 0.63 -5.25 18.84
C TYR A 79 1.82 -5.61 17.94
N ILE A 80 2.73 -6.47 18.44
CA ILE A 80 3.90 -6.95 17.69
C ILE A 80 3.86 -8.47 17.65
N GLY A 81 3.96 -9.04 16.44
CA GLY A 81 4.03 -10.49 16.26
C GLY A 81 2.73 -11.23 16.56
N VAL A 82 1.59 -10.54 16.50
CA VAL A 82 0.25 -11.11 16.67
C VAL A 82 -0.37 -11.33 15.29
N HIS A 83 -0.95 -12.51 15.06
CA HIS A 83 -1.62 -12.78 13.79
C HIS A 83 -2.88 -11.91 13.68
N PRO A 84 -3.24 -11.39 12.48
CA PRO A 84 -4.40 -10.52 12.33
C PRO A 84 -5.70 -11.09 12.90
N ASP A 85 -5.95 -12.39 12.73
CA ASP A 85 -7.16 -13.06 13.26
C ASP A 85 -7.21 -13.12 14.81
N ASP A 86 -6.09 -12.88 15.51
CA ASP A 86 -5.99 -12.87 16.97
C ASP A 86 -6.11 -11.44 17.56
N LEU A 87 -6.31 -10.41 16.72
CA LEU A 87 -6.45 -9.02 17.16
C LEU A 87 -7.89 -8.74 17.67
N PRO A 88 -8.06 -7.93 18.73
CA PRO A 88 -9.37 -7.64 19.32
C PRO A 88 -10.13 -6.56 18.54
N TYR A 89 -10.49 -6.85 17.27
CA TYR A 89 -11.22 -5.89 16.43
C TYR A 89 -12.61 -5.52 16.97
N ASP A 90 -13.22 -6.42 17.74
CA ASP A 90 -14.60 -6.27 18.25
C ASP A 90 -14.70 -5.44 19.55
N GLU A 91 -13.60 -4.96 20.11
CA GLU A 91 -13.57 -4.26 21.41
C GLU A 91 -13.41 -2.72 21.31
N ILE A 92 -13.64 -2.12 20.12
CA ILE A 92 -13.51 -0.67 19.89
C ILE A 92 -14.85 0.06 20.04
#